data_AF-A0A969BQ65-F1
#
_entry.id   AF-A0A969BQ65-F1
#
_cell.length_a   1.000
_cell.length_b   1.000
_cell.length_c   1.000
_cell.angle_alpha   90.00
_cell.angle_beta   90.00
_cell.angle_gamma   90.00
#
_symmetry.space_group_name_H-M   'P 1'
#
loop_
_entity.id
_entity.type
_entity.pdbx_description
1 polymer ?
#
loop_
_entity_poly.entity_id
_entity_poly.type
_entity_poly.pdbx_seq_one_letter_code
_entity_poly.pdbx_strand_id
1 'polypeptide(L)'
;MALPLSISMLRKKRDAIRDTIAAYERRLQQAQADLAHINAALRLFEASGEPEDFPPYVDLNRAFRRGETTQFCLTALQQGPMDTRQLTLLLMNSKGSETGDRVLCQTIALRVVQTLHDGRHRQPSDRRRDGGGRGVAK
;
A
#
# COMPACT_ATOMS: atom_id res chain seq x y z
N MET A 1 52.95 -8.42 16.03
CA MET A 1 52.74 -9.89 16.12
C MET A 1 52.05 -10.35 14.85
N ALA A 2 52.73 -11.13 14.00
CA ALA A 2 52.22 -11.55 12.69
C ALA A 2 51.16 -12.66 12.85
N LEU A 3 50.00 -12.48 12.24
CA LEU A 3 48.98 -13.53 12.19
C LEU A 3 49.49 -14.73 11.36
N PRO A 4 49.19 -15.99 11.75
CA PRO A 4 49.55 -17.17 10.97
C PRO A 4 49.05 -17.03 9.52
N LEU A 5 49.93 -17.28 8.55
CA LEU A 5 49.67 -17.12 7.11
C LEU A 5 48.37 -17.79 6.63
N SER A 6 48.05 -18.95 7.21
CA SER A 6 46.83 -19.70 6.96
C SER A 6 45.55 -18.93 7.31
N ILE A 7 45.51 -18.26 8.47
CA ILE A 7 44.37 -17.46 8.92
C ILE A 7 44.18 -16.24 8.00
N SER A 8 45.27 -15.60 7.59
CA SER A 8 45.23 -14.46 6.67
C SER A 8 44.69 -14.86 5.29
N MET A 9 45.09 -16.01 4.75
CA MET A 9 44.56 -16.54 3.50
C MET A 9 43.07 -16.89 3.59
N LEU A 10 42.64 -17.52 4.68
CA LEU A 10 41.22 -17.84 4.90
C LEU A 10 40.35 -16.59 4.98
N ARG A 11 40.82 -15.54 5.67
CA ARG A 11 40.12 -14.23 5.71
C ARG A 11 40.01 -13.61 4.33
N LYS A 12 41.09 -13.59 3.55
CA LYS A 12 41.09 -13.08 2.18
C LYS A 12 40.11 -13.85 1.29
N LYS A 13 40.05 -15.18 1.42
CA LYS A 13 39.12 -16.01 0.65
C LYS A 13 37.66 -15.77 1.07
N ARG A 14 37.39 -15.62 2.38
CA ARG A 14 36.07 -15.25 2.90
C ARG A 14 35.60 -13.92 2.30
N ASP A 15 36.47 -12.92 2.33
CA ASP A 15 36.12 -11.58 1.82
C ASP A 15 35.84 -11.63 0.31
N ALA A 16 36.65 -12.36 -0.46
CA ALA A 16 36.39 -12.60 -1.87
C ALA A 16 35.04 -13.31 -2.13
N ILE A 17 34.69 -14.31 -1.34
CA ILE A 17 33.39 -15.00 -1.45
C ILE A 17 32.24 -14.02 -1.16
N ARG A 18 32.35 -13.24 -0.08
CA ARG A 18 31.34 -12.24 0.26
C ARG A 18 31.14 -11.22 -0.87
N ASP A 19 32.22 -10.75 -1.46
CA ASP A 19 32.16 -9.78 -2.55
C ASP A 19 31.52 -10.40 -3.81
N THR A 20 31.80 -11.67 -4.09
CA THR A 20 31.13 -12.39 -5.19
C THR A 20 29.62 -12.56 -4.94
N ILE A 21 29.20 -12.87 -3.71
CA ILE A 21 27.78 -12.97 -3.35
C ILE A 21 27.09 -11.63 -3.59
N ALA A 22 27.66 -10.53 -3.09
CA ALA A 22 27.10 -9.20 -3.28
C ALA A 22 26.98 -8.81 -4.77
N ALA A 23 27.94 -9.24 -5.60
CA ALA A 23 27.87 -9.02 -7.04
C ALA A 23 26.73 -9.83 -7.71
N TYR A 24 26.53 -11.09 -7.29
CA TYR A 24 25.43 -11.92 -7.79
C TYR A 24 24.07 -11.40 -7.35
N GLU A 25 23.92 -10.93 -6.11
CA GLU A 25 22.68 -10.33 -5.63
C GLU A 25 22.28 -9.10 -6.46
N ARG A 26 23.24 -8.24 -6.82
CA ARG A 26 22.96 -7.10 -7.71
C ARG A 26 22.52 -7.56 -9.10
N ARG A 27 23.14 -8.61 -9.64
CA ARG A 27 22.74 -9.19 -10.94
C ARG A 27 21.35 -9.81 -10.87
N LEU A 28 21.02 -10.46 -9.76
CA LEU A 28 19.69 -11.01 -9.52
C LEU A 28 18.64 -9.89 -9.49
N GLN A 29 18.91 -8.80 -8.77
CA GLN A 29 18.02 -7.64 -8.73
C GLN A 29 17.82 -7.03 -10.13
N GLN A 30 18.89 -6.90 -10.91
CA GLN A 30 18.80 -6.42 -12.28
C GLN A 30 17.93 -7.34 -13.15
N ALA A 31 18.18 -8.66 -13.11
CA ALA A 31 17.40 -9.63 -13.88
C ALA A 31 15.93 -9.65 -13.47
N GLN A 32 15.63 -9.46 -12.19
CA GLN A 32 14.24 -9.32 -11.69
C GLN A 32 13.57 -8.06 -12.24
N ALA A 33 14.28 -6.93 -12.31
CA ALA A 33 13.76 -5.70 -12.89
C ALA A 33 13.51 -5.86 -14.41
N ASP A 34 14.46 -6.46 -15.12
CA ASP A 34 14.33 -6.72 -16.56
C ASP A 34 13.14 -7.65 -16.85
N LEU A 35 12.97 -8.70 -16.05
CA LEU A 35 11.82 -9.60 -16.15
C LEU A 35 10.51 -8.88 -15.88
N ALA A 36 10.46 -8.00 -14.87
CA ALA A 36 9.27 -7.20 -14.57
C ALA A 36 8.91 -6.27 -15.74
N HIS A 37 9.91 -5.65 -16.38
CA HIS A 37 9.69 -4.81 -17.56
C HIS A 37 9.16 -5.61 -18.75
N ILE A 38 9.73 -6.78 -19.04
CA ILE A 38 9.24 -7.64 -20.13
C ILE A 38 7.81 -8.11 -19.85
N ASN A 39 7.51 -8.55 -18.62
CA ASN A 39 6.16 -8.95 -18.24
C ASN A 39 5.15 -7.79 -18.37
N ALA A 40 5.56 -6.57 -18.02
CA ALA A 40 4.72 -5.39 -18.21
C ALA A 40 4.46 -5.08 -19.68
N ALA A 41 5.49 -5.22 -20.53
CA ALA A 41 5.34 -5.06 -21.98
C ALA A 41 4.42 -6.14 -22.56
N LEU A 42 4.62 -7.41 -22.20
CA LEU A 42 3.75 -8.51 -22.62
C LEU A 42 2.30 -8.23 -22.24
N ARG A 43 2.03 -7.84 -20.99
CA ARG A 43 0.67 -7.44 -20.57
C ARG A 43 0.07 -6.32 -21.39
N LEU A 44 0.85 -5.33 -21.83
CA LEU A 44 0.35 -4.25 -22.68
C LEU A 44 -0.12 -4.77 -24.04
N PHE A 45 0.54 -5.79 -24.59
CA PHE A 45 0.23 -6.36 -25.90
C PHE A 45 -0.76 -7.53 -25.84
N GLU A 46 -0.78 -8.28 -24.74
CA GLU A 46 -1.68 -9.42 -24.50
C GLU A 46 -3.02 -9.01 -23.92
N ALA A 47 -3.13 -7.78 -23.41
CA ALA A 47 -4.39 -7.20 -22.96
C ALA A 47 -5.42 -7.19 -24.09
N SER A 48 -6.28 -8.20 -24.07
CA SER A 48 -7.44 -8.35 -24.94
C SER A 48 -8.55 -7.32 -24.67
N GLY A 49 -8.34 -6.47 -23.65
CA GLY A 49 -9.35 -5.55 -23.11
C GLY A 49 -10.12 -6.13 -21.93
N GLU A 50 -9.88 -7.40 -21.58
CA GLU A 50 -10.56 -8.06 -20.47
C GLU A 50 -9.95 -7.67 -19.10
N PRO A 51 -10.78 -7.47 -18.07
CA PRO A 51 -10.35 -6.98 -16.75
C PRO A 51 -9.48 -7.96 -15.95
N GLU A 52 -9.24 -9.17 -16.46
CA GLU A 52 -8.38 -10.21 -15.87
C GLU A 52 -6.91 -10.10 -16.33
N ASP A 53 -6.63 -9.48 -17.48
CA ASP A 53 -5.28 -9.37 -18.08
C ASP A 53 -4.41 -8.32 -17.36
N PHE A 54 -5.05 -7.39 -16.65
CA PHE A 54 -4.40 -6.44 -15.77
C PHE A 54 -4.73 -6.83 -14.34
N PRO A 55 -3.82 -7.45 -13.56
CA PRO A 55 -3.99 -7.42 -12.12
C PRO A 55 -4.02 -5.93 -11.76
N PRO A 56 -5.14 -5.45 -11.20
CA PRO A 56 -5.34 -4.03 -11.07
C PRO A 56 -4.18 -3.50 -10.24
N TYR A 57 -3.39 -2.62 -10.84
CA TYR A 57 -2.82 -1.54 -10.06
C TYR A 57 -4.03 -0.98 -9.33
N VAL A 58 -4.16 -1.30 -8.03
CA VAL A 58 -5.44 -1.22 -7.33
C VAL A 58 -5.92 0.20 -7.50
N ASP A 59 -6.84 0.42 -8.45
CA ASP A 59 -7.42 1.73 -8.63
C ASP A 59 -8.22 1.89 -7.35
N LEU A 60 -7.67 2.68 -6.43
CA LEU A 60 -8.27 2.88 -5.13
C LEU A 60 -9.68 3.46 -5.27
N ASN A 61 -10.03 4.03 -6.43
CA ASN A 61 -11.39 4.46 -6.75
C ASN A 61 -12.32 3.31 -7.17
N ARG A 62 -11.77 2.22 -7.69
CA ARG A 62 -12.50 0.97 -7.99
C ARG A 62 -12.57 0.05 -6.77
N ALA A 63 -11.52 0.04 -5.94
CA ALA A 63 -11.44 -0.78 -4.73
C ALA A 63 -12.24 -0.21 -3.54
N PHE A 64 -12.37 1.12 -3.47
CA PHE A 64 -13.16 1.80 -2.44
C PHE A 64 -14.30 2.60 -3.09
N ARG A 65 -15.54 2.32 -2.68
CA ARG A 65 -16.70 3.11 -3.11
C ARG A 65 -16.57 4.55 -2.64
N ARG A 66 -17.18 5.50 -3.36
CA ARG A 66 -17.21 6.91 -2.97
C ARG A 66 -17.73 7.05 -1.54
N GLY A 67 -16.92 7.63 -0.66
CA GLY A 67 -17.27 7.88 0.76
C GLY A 67 -17.02 6.70 1.71
N GLU A 68 -16.67 5.52 1.21
CA GLU A 68 -16.45 4.32 2.03
C GLU A 68 -15.23 4.48 2.96
N THR A 69 -14.14 5.05 2.46
CA THR A 69 -12.95 5.35 3.26
C THR A 69 -13.24 6.35 4.37
N THR A 70 -14.06 7.37 4.09
CA THR A 70 -14.44 8.38 5.08
C THR A 70 -15.33 7.79 6.17
N GLN A 71 -16.34 6.99 5.80
CA GLN A 71 -17.18 6.29 6.75
C GLN A 71 -16.36 5.33 7.63
N PHE A 72 -15.45 4.57 7.03
CA PHE A 72 -14.57 3.67 7.77
C PHE A 72 -13.69 4.42 8.77
N CYS A 73 -13.03 5.50 8.36
CA CYS A 73 -12.17 6.29 9.25
C CYS A 73 -12.96 6.88 10.41
N LEU A 74 -14.17 7.40 10.17
CA LEU A 74 -15.02 7.95 11.21
C LEU A 74 -15.50 6.87 12.20
N THR A 75 -15.93 5.71 11.70
CA THR A 75 -16.34 4.57 12.54
C THR A 75 -15.16 4.05 13.37
N ALA A 76 -13.96 3.97 12.79
CA ALA A 76 -12.76 3.54 13.50
C ALA A 76 -12.36 4.56 14.59
N LEU A 77 -12.43 5.85 14.32
CA LEU A 77 -12.12 6.91 15.29
C LEU A 77 -13.15 7.02 16.43
N GLN A 78 -14.39 6.53 16.23
CA GLN A 78 -15.36 6.42 17.32
C GLN A 78 -14.97 5.38 18.38
N GLN A 79 -14.12 4.40 18.03
CA GLN A 79 -13.63 3.37 18.96
C GLN A 79 -12.42 3.85 19.78
N GLY A 80 -11.85 5.03 19.48
CA GLY A 80 -10.75 5.63 20.21
C GLY A 80 -9.78 6.40 19.30
N PRO A 81 -8.86 7.20 19.89
CA PRO A 81 -7.84 7.89 19.12
C PRO A 81 -6.86 6.88 18.51
N MET A 82 -6.80 6.83 17.17
CA MET A 82 -5.92 5.93 16.42
C MET A 82 -4.94 6.72 15.55
N ASP A 83 -3.74 6.16 15.39
CA ASP A 83 -2.76 6.69 14.44
C ASP A 83 -3.17 6.35 12.99
N THR A 84 -2.76 7.19 12.05
CA THR A 84 -3.00 7.03 10.61
C THR A 84 -2.48 5.68 10.11
N ARG A 85 -1.36 5.21 10.66
CA ARG A 85 -0.78 3.90 10.35
C ARG A 85 -1.67 2.75 10.82
N GLN A 86 -2.28 2.87 12.00
CA GLN A 86 -3.20 1.87 12.53
C GLN A 86 -4.50 1.83 11.71
N LEU A 87 -5.04 2.99 11.33
CA LEU A 87 -6.20 3.08 10.44
C LEU A 87 -5.94 2.43 9.07
N THR A 88 -4.74 2.62 8.53
CA THR A 88 -4.32 2.01 7.26
C THR A 88 -4.33 0.49 7.35
N LEU A 89 -3.74 -0.08 8.43
CA LEU A 89 -3.69 -1.53 8.64
C LEU A 89 -5.09 -2.13 8.84
N LEU A 90 -5.96 -1.44 9.60
CA LEU A 90 -7.34 -1.88 9.80
C LEU A 90 -8.14 -1.85 8.49
N LEU A 91 -7.93 -0.81 7.67
CA LEU A 91 -8.58 -0.69 6.37
C LEU A 91 -8.13 -1.81 5.42
N MET A 92 -6.83 -2.12 5.38
CA MET A 92 -6.28 -3.22 4.57
C MET A 92 -6.79 -4.58 5.04
N ASN A 93 -6.81 -4.83 6.35
CA ASN A 93 -7.34 -6.07 6.93
C ASN A 93 -8.84 -6.23 6.65
N SER A 94 -9.63 -5.16 6.74
CA SER A 94 -11.08 -5.20 6.46
C SER A 94 -11.39 -5.53 4.98
N LYS A 95 -10.47 -5.22 4.08
CA LYS A 95 -10.59 -5.47 2.64
C LYS A 95 -9.91 -6.75 2.18
N GLY A 96 -9.25 -7.48 3.08
CA GLY A 96 -8.52 -8.71 2.73
C GLY A 96 -7.32 -8.46 1.81
N SER A 97 -6.75 -7.25 1.81
CA SER A 97 -5.55 -6.93 1.03
C SER A 97 -4.28 -7.40 1.75
N GLU A 98 -3.26 -7.84 1.01
CA GLU A 98 -2.00 -8.26 1.62
C GLU A 98 -1.28 -7.09 2.31
N THR A 99 -1.18 -7.15 3.63
CA THR A 99 -0.51 -6.17 4.50
C THR A 99 1.01 -6.07 4.26
N GLY A 100 1.57 -6.97 3.44
CA GLY A 100 3.00 -7.00 3.08
C GLY A 100 3.40 -6.04 1.96
N ASP A 101 2.45 -5.54 1.16
CA ASP A 101 2.75 -4.63 0.07
C ASP A 101 2.98 -3.20 0.59
N ARG A 102 4.25 -2.80 0.65
CA ARG A 102 4.68 -1.49 1.12
C ARG A 102 4.15 -0.34 0.27
N VAL A 103 4.03 -0.54 -1.04
CA VAL A 103 3.56 0.50 -1.97
C VAL A 103 2.06 0.70 -1.77
N LEU A 104 1.30 -0.39 -1.69
CA LEU A 104 -0.13 -0.33 -1.39
C LEU A 104 -0.40 0.31 -0.01
N CYS A 105 0.36 -0.09 1.03
CA CYS A 105 0.26 0.51 2.36
C CYS A 105 0.47 2.03 2.32
N GLN A 106 1.51 2.50 1.63
CA GLN A 106 1.81 3.93 1.54
C GLN A 106 0.72 4.69 0.79
N THR A 107 0.20 4.11 -0.29
CA THR A 107 -0.85 4.73 -1.10
C THR A 107 -2.17 4.83 -0.34
N ILE A 108 -2.54 3.79 0.42
CA ILE A 108 -3.73 3.80 1.29
C ILE A 108 -3.53 4.79 2.44
N ALA A 109 -2.35 4.86 3.05
CA ALA A 109 -2.05 5.82 4.12
C ALA A 109 -2.22 7.27 3.65
N LEU A 110 -1.70 7.62 2.47
CA LEU A 110 -1.89 8.95 1.89
C LEU A 110 -3.36 9.25 1.64
N ARG A 111 -4.14 8.26 1.17
CA ARG A 111 -5.59 8.42 0.98
C ARG A 111 -6.34 8.62 2.30
N VAL A 112 -5.98 7.91 3.37
CA VAL A 112 -6.54 8.14 4.71
C VAL A 112 -6.28 9.58 5.16
N VAL A 113 -5.04 10.07 5.03
CA VAL A 113 -4.69 11.47 5.37
C VAL A 113 -5.51 12.45 4.56
N GLN A 114 -5.61 12.26 3.23
CA GLN A 114 -6.40 13.13 2.35
C GLN A 114 -7.89 13.12 2.75
N THR A 115 -8.47 11.96 3.03
CA THR A 115 -9.88 11.88 3.43
C THR A 115 -10.18 12.58 4.75
N LEU A 116 -9.25 12.53 5.71
CA LEU A 116 -9.34 13.24 6.97
C LEU A 116 -9.12 14.75 6.80
N HIS A 117 -8.18 15.14 5.93
CA HIS A 117 -7.94 16.54 5.58
C HIS A 117 -9.16 17.18 4.89
N ASP A 118 -9.71 16.53 3.87
CA ASP A 118 -10.92 16.97 3.17
C ASP A 118 -12.14 16.96 4.10
N GLY A 119 -12.22 16.00 5.02
CA GLY A 119 -13.25 15.92 6.05
C GLY A 119 -13.20 17.07 7.04
N ARG A 120 -12.00 17.56 7.39
CA ARG A 120 -11.79 18.74 8.24
C ARG A 120 -12.35 20.02 7.61
N HIS A 121 -12.21 20.16 6.29
CA HIS A 121 -12.79 21.29 5.54
C HIS A 121 -14.30 21.13 5.27
N ARG A 122 -14.83 19.90 5.34
CA ARG A 122 -16.25 19.59 5.16
C ARG A 122 -17.09 19.66 6.43
N GLN A 123 -16.51 19.90 7.60
CA GLN A 123 -17.24 19.89 8.86
C GLN A 123 -18.38 20.93 8.84
N PRO A 124 -19.66 20.52 8.73
CA PRO A 124 -20.77 21.45 8.88
C PRO A 124 -20.96 21.62 10.39
N SER A 125 -20.75 22.83 10.87
CA SER A 125 -21.35 23.28 12.12
C SER A 125 -22.85 22.97 12.08
N ASP A 126 -23.33 22.25 13.08
CA ASP A 126 -24.73 22.22 13.53
C ASP A 126 -25.82 22.06 12.45
N ARG A 127 -26.29 20.81 12.26
CA ARG A 127 -27.66 20.57 11.77
C ARG A 127 -28.57 20.17 12.94
N ARG A 128 -28.76 21.09 13.89
CA ARG A 128 -30.10 21.35 14.43
C ARG A 128 -30.99 21.79 13.26
N ARG A 129 -31.78 20.86 12.71
CA ARG A 129 -33.09 21.20 12.18
C ARG A 129 -34.11 20.27 12.81
N ASP A 130 -34.61 20.82 13.89
CA ASP A 130 -35.88 20.62 14.56
C ASP A 130 -37.02 20.10 13.68
N GLY A 131 -37.93 19.38 14.32
CA GLY A 131 -39.09 18.75 13.72
C GLY A 131 -40.06 19.75 13.07
N GLY A 132 -40.89 19.21 12.16
CA GLY A 132 -41.95 19.98 11.54
C GLY A 132 -42.79 19.11 10.62
N GLY A 133 -43.79 18.45 11.20
CA GLY A 133 -44.77 17.66 10.46
C GLY A 133 -45.65 18.51 9.52
N ARG A 134 -46.10 17.84 8.45
CA ARG A 134 -47.34 18.04 7.69
C ARG A 134 -47.26 16.94 6.60
N GLY A 135 -48.09 15.90 6.59
CA GLY A 135 -49.54 15.91 6.71
C GLY A 135 -50.14 16.06 5.31
N VAL A 136 -51.14 15.20 5.03
CA VAL A 136 -52.06 15.15 3.86
C VAL A 136 -51.62 14.08 2.83
N ALA A 137 -52.15 12.85 2.86
CA ALA A 137 -53.53 12.33 2.79
C ALA A 137 -53.98 12.03 1.35
N LYS A 138 -54.48 10.78 1.23
CA LYS A 138 -55.23 10.12 0.15
C LYS A 138 -54.50 9.83 -1.15
#